data_AF-A0A536XB95-F1
#
_entry.id   AF-A0A536XB95-F1
#
_cell.length_a   1.000
_cell.length_b   1.000
_cell.length_c   1.000
_cell.angle_alpha   90.00
_cell.angle_beta   90.00
_cell.angle_gamma   90.00
#
_symmetry.space_group_name_H-M   'P 1'
#
loop_
_entity.id
_entity.type
_entity.pdbx_description
1 polymer ?
#
loop_
_entity_poly.entity_id
_entity_poly.type
_entity_poly.pdbx_seq_one_letter_code
_entity_poly.pdbx_strand_id
1 'polypeptide(L)'
;DDFWSWRELMYQFMERLTPEQAQAIAAQLYIELLRHGYTAVAEFHYVHHPAEMLDRHLAAARETGIAITLLPSLYRWAGFGAKPLEPRQRRFASDVRSVLDTVNRLQRERTPDINVGIAPHSLRAVEPQSLRELVGGVDERMPIHIHAAEQTREVEECTAALHKRPVEWLLENCAIDGRWCLVHATHMQPGELTALAASGAVAGLCPTTEADLGDGIFALLGYRGASGRWGIGGDSHVSRDPAAELRLLEYVQRLVGRRRNLNISSTSAAVGTTLWLEAAAGGAQALGREMGALASGKRADLVVLDGEHPDIAQRTGDAIANALVFSGSETLVRDVMVAGGWVVREGRHELQERT
;
A
#
# COMPACT_ATOMS: atom_id res chain seq x y z
N ASP A 1 18.12 -17.93 0.48
CA ASP A 1 17.53 -16.72 -0.07
C ASP A 1 16.40 -16.35 0.87
N ASP A 2 16.41 -15.15 1.41
CA ASP A 2 15.42 -14.60 2.34
C ASP A 2 15.21 -13.11 2.03
N PHE A 3 14.29 -12.45 2.75
CA PHE A 3 14.06 -11.00 2.65
C PHE A 3 15.36 -10.18 2.66
N TRP A 4 16.33 -10.57 3.50
CA TRP A 4 17.54 -9.80 3.71
C TRP A 4 18.49 -9.92 2.53
N SER A 5 18.64 -11.11 1.92
CA SER A 5 19.42 -11.27 0.69
C SER A 5 18.75 -10.63 -0.52
N TRP A 6 17.41 -10.69 -0.64
CA TRP A 6 16.66 -9.95 -1.66
C TRP A 6 16.91 -8.44 -1.56
N ARG A 7 16.88 -7.90 -0.35
CA ARG A 7 17.10 -6.47 -0.09
C ARG A 7 18.48 -6.00 -0.55
N GLU A 8 19.49 -6.87 -0.49
CA GLU A 8 20.82 -6.56 -1.02
C GLU A 8 20.83 -6.36 -2.53
N LEU A 9 20.08 -7.18 -3.26
CA LEU A 9 19.92 -7.01 -4.71
C LEU A 9 19.16 -5.72 -5.03
N MET A 10 18.10 -5.42 -4.27
CA MET A 10 17.33 -4.19 -4.42
C MET A 10 18.22 -2.93 -4.24
N TYR A 11 19.10 -2.92 -3.23
CA TYR A 11 20.04 -1.82 -3.03
C TYR A 11 20.98 -1.61 -4.22
N GLN A 12 21.47 -2.67 -4.85
CA GLN A 12 22.33 -2.56 -6.04
C GLN A 12 21.59 -1.93 -7.24
N PHE A 13 20.29 -2.21 -7.39
CA PHE A 13 19.47 -1.59 -8.43
C PHE A 13 19.24 -0.10 -8.11
N MET A 14 18.87 0.21 -6.86
CA MET A 14 18.66 1.59 -6.40
C MET A 14 19.91 2.46 -6.50
N GLU A 15 21.11 1.92 -6.40
CA GLU A 15 22.35 2.69 -6.57
C GLU A 15 22.52 3.26 -7.98
N ARG A 16 21.94 2.62 -9.00
CA ARG A 16 22.13 2.95 -10.42
C ARG A 16 20.98 3.74 -11.03
N LEU A 17 19.85 3.80 -10.33
CA LEU A 17 18.62 4.41 -10.82
C LEU A 17 18.78 5.91 -11.06
N THR A 18 18.73 6.37 -12.31
CA THR A 18 18.71 7.81 -12.61
C THR A 18 17.30 8.37 -12.44
N PRO A 19 17.16 9.70 -12.27
CA PRO A 19 15.84 10.34 -12.21
C PRO A 19 14.97 10.09 -13.45
N GLU A 20 15.56 10.11 -14.65
CA GLU A 20 14.85 9.82 -15.90
C GLU A 20 14.34 8.37 -15.92
N GLN A 21 15.18 7.43 -15.47
CA GLN A 21 14.78 6.03 -15.34
C GLN A 21 13.68 5.85 -14.29
N ALA A 22 13.77 6.56 -13.16
CA ALA A 22 12.75 6.52 -12.11
C ALA A 22 11.39 7.00 -12.64
N GLN A 23 11.36 8.10 -13.40
CA GLN A 23 10.12 8.57 -14.04
C GLN A 23 9.58 7.55 -15.04
N ALA A 24 10.43 7.00 -15.92
CA ALA A 24 10.00 6.05 -16.94
C ALA A 24 9.45 4.75 -16.31
N ILE A 25 10.14 4.22 -15.28
CA ILE A 25 9.70 3.03 -14.54
C ILE A 25 8.38 3.32 -13.82
N ALA A 26 8.26 4.47 -13.15
CA ALA A 26 7.03 4.86 -12.48
C ALA A 26 5.87 5.01 -13.47
N ALA A 27 6.09 5.64 -14.62
CA ALA A 27 5.07 5.81 -15.65
C ALA A 27 4.60 4.46 -16.20
N GLN A 28 5.53 3.56 -16.52
CA GLN A 28 5.20 2.20 -16.96
C GLN A 28 4.40 1.45 -15.89
N LEU A 29 4.86 1.48 -14.63
CA LEU A 29 4.15 0.87 -13.51
C LEU A 29 2.73 1.42 -13.38
N TYR A 30 2.57 2.75 -13.37
CA TYR A 30 1.26 3.37 -13.16
C TYR A 30 0.29 3.06 -14.31
N ILE A 31 0.78 2.96 -15.55
CA ILE A 31 -0.01 2.46 -16.69
C ILE A 31 -0.47 1.02 -16.44
N GLU A 32 0.42 0.14 -15.98
CA GLU A 32 0.08 -1.25 -15.68
C GLU A 32 -0.94 -1.35 -14.55
N LEU A 33 -0.78 -0.56 -13.49
CA LEU A 33 -1.73 -0.47 -12.37
C LEU A 33 -3.12 -0.02 -12.84
N LEU A 34 -3.19 1.06 -13.63
CA LEU A 34 -4.42 1.55 -14.22
C LEU A 34 -5.11 0.48 -15.07
N ARG A 35 -4.37 -0.25 -15.90
CA ARG A 35 -4.92 -1.32 -16.76
C ARG A 35 -5.47 -2.52 -15.97
N HIS A 36 -5.02 -2.72 -14.73
CA HIS A 36 -5.53 -3.78 -13.85
C HIS A 36 -6.56 -3.26 -12.83
N GLY A 37 -6.92 -1.98 -12.89
CA GLY A 37 -8.02 -1.41 -12.11
C GLY A 37 -7.63 -0.70 -10.82
N TYR A 38 -6.35 -0.51 -10.54
CA TYR A 38 -5.92 0.45 -9.51
C TYR A 38 -6.09 1.88 -10.06
N THR A 39 -6.94 2.70 -9.45
CA THR A 39 -7.17 4.09 -9.87
C THR A 39 -6.33 5.12 -9.10
N ALA A 40 -5.69 4.68 -8.02
CA ALA A 40 -4.86 5.51 -7.17
C ALA A 40 -3.73 4.69 -6.52
N VAL A 41 -2.62 5.35 -6.22
CA VAL A 41 -1.44 4.74 -5.59
C VAL A 41 -0.98 5.58 -4.39
N ALA A 42 -0.54 4.89 -3.33
CA ALA A 42 0.25 5.49 -2.26
C ALA A 42 1.72 5.22 -2.56
N GLU A 43 2.46 6.25 -2.96
CA GLU A 43 3.88 6.13 -3.28
C GLU A 43 4.70 6.29 -2.00
N PHE A 44 5.11 5.17 -1.41
CA PHE A 44 6.00 5.11 -0.24
C PHE A 44 7.43 5.47 -0.67
N HIS A 45 7.70 6.77 -0.76
CA HIS A 45 8.89 7.26 -1.43
C HIS A 45 10.08 7.44 -0.48
N TYR A 46 11.07 6.55 -0.56
CA TYR A 46 12.29 6.60 0.24
C TYR A 46 13.58 6.86 -0.54
N VAL A 47 13.54 7.00 -1.88
CA VAL A 47 14.74 7.28 -2.68
C VAL A 47 14.91 8.78 -2.89
N HIS A 48 15.40 9.50 -1.89
CA HIS A 48 15.43 10.97 -1.89
C HIS A 48 16.53 11.61 -2.73
N HIS A 49 17.63 10.90 -2.99
CA HIS A 49 18.79 11.49 -3.67
C HIS A 49 18.96 10.93 -5.08
N PRO A 50 19.22 11.76 -6.11
CA PRO A 50 19.19 13.23 -6.04
C PRO A 50 17.79 13.78 -5.76
N ALA A 51 17.69 15.03 -5.30
CA ALA A 51 16.46 15.63 -4.73
C ALA A 51 15.22 15.57 -5.63
N GLU A 52 15.41 15.45 -6.96
CA GLU A 52 14.34 15.39 -7.94
C GLU A 52 13.60 14.05 -8.01
N MET A 53 14.10 12.98 -7.37
CA MET A 53 13.51 11.64 -7.46
C MET A 53 12.01 11.60 -7.11
N LEU A 54 11.58 12.33 -6.08
CA LEU A 54 10.15 12.41 -5.73
C LEU A 54 9.34 13.10 -6.82
N ASP A 55 9.88 14.18 -7.39
CA ASP A 55 9.20 14.93 -8.45
C ASP A 55 9.09 14.11 -9.75
N ARG A 56 9.97 13.13 -9.96
CA ARG A 56 9.88 12.17 -11.07
C ARG A 56 8.66 11.24 -10.94
N HIS A 57 8.34 10.77 -9.72
CA HIS A 57 7.10 10.02 -9.50
C HIS A 57 5.85 10.89 -9.67
N LEU A 58 5.91 12.14 -9.19
CA LEU A 58 4.82 13.09 -9.39
C LEU A 58 4.59 13.40 -10.88
N ALA A 59 5.67 13.55 -11.66
CA ALA A 59 5.60 13.74 -13.10
C ALA A 59 5.00 12.51 -13.81
N ALA A 60 5.42 11.30 -13.43
CA ALA A 60 4.86 10.05 -13.96
C ALA A 60 3.36 9.92 -13.63
N ALA A 61 2.92 10.27 -12.42
CA ALA A 61 1.51 10.24 -12.06
C ALA A 61 0.68 11.24 -12.88
N ARG A 62 1.19 12.46 -13.07
CA ARG A 62 0.56 13.48 -13.92
C ARG A 62 0.49 13.04 -15.39
N GLU A 63 1.53 12.38 -15.89
CA GLU A 63 1.62 11.88 -17.27
C GLU A 63 0.62 10.75 -17.53
N THR A 64 0.46 9.83 -16.57
CA THR A 64 -0.38 8.64 -16.71
C THR A 64 -1.83 8.84 -16.24
N GLY A 65 -2.09 9.91 -15.48
CA GLY A 65 -3.42 10.19 -14.95
C GLY A 65 -3.83 9.34 -13.76
N ILE A 66 -2.92 8.55 -13.16
CA ILE A 66 -3.21 7.87 -11.88
C ILE A 66 -3.26 8.90 -10.74
N ALA A 67 -4.18 8.71 -9.79
CA ALA A 67 -4.12 9.50 -8.56
C ALA A 67 -2.94 9.07 -7.68
N ILE A 68 -2.27 10.02 -7.06
CA ILE A 68 -1.09 9.73 -6.23
C ILE A 68 -1.18 10.36 -4.84
N THR A 69 -1.04 9.55 -3.80
CA THR A 69 -0.75 10.03 -2.44
C THR A 69 0.75 9.85 -2.22
N LEU A 70 1.51 10.95 -2.22
CA LEU A 70 2.96 10.94 -2.03
C LEU A 70 3.29 10.86 -0.53
N LEU A 71 4.12 9.88 -0.17
CA LEU A 71 4.54 9.64 1.20
C LEU A 71 6.08 9.76 1.29
N PRO A 72 6.64 10.99 1.35
CA PRO A 72 8.07 11.16 1.57
C PRO A 72 8.46 10.47 2.89
N SER A 73 9.46 9.60 2.79
CA SER A 73 9.89 8.75 3.88
C SER A 73 10.87 9.44 4.83
N LEU A 74 10.79 9.11 6.12
CA LEU A 74 11.87 9.36 7.06
C LEU A 74 12.70 8.09 7.22
N TYR A 75 13.98 8.15 6.85
CA TYR A 75 14.93 7.04 6.94
C TYR A 75 16.27 7.55 7.49
N ARG A 76 16.49 7.35 8.79
CA ARG A 76 17.65 7.89 9.52
C ARG A 76 18.71 6.83 9.82
N TRP A 77 18.29 5.58 10.04
CA TRP A 77 19.13 4.53 10.60
C TRP A 77 19.04 3.23 9.82
N ALA A 78 20.11 2.43 9.88
CA ALA A 78 20.15 1.10 9.28
C ALA A 78 19.42 0.03 10.11
N GLY A 79 19.10 0.34 11.36
CA GLY A 79 18.52 -0.58 12.33
C GLY A 79 18.34 0.05 13.71
N PHE A 80 17.71 -0.70 14.61
CA PHE A 80 17.45 -0.29 15.99
C PHE A 80 18.71 0.21 16.71
N GLY A 81 18.52 1.09 17.69
CA GLY A 81 19.63 1.67 18.47
C GLY A 81 20.43 2.73 17.71
N ALA A 82 19.81 3.40 16.73
CA ALA A 82 20.44 4.43 15.89
C ALA A 82 21.69 3.91 15.16
N LYS A 83 21.62 2.69 14.60
CA LYS A 83 22.72 2.12 13.82
C LYS A 83 22.97 3.02 12.60
N PRO A 84 24.21 3.53 12.38
CA PRO A 84 24.51 4.40 11.26
C PRO A 84 24.17 3.76 9.91
N LEU A 85 23.73 4.59 8.96
CA LEU A 85 23.45 4.15 7.59
C LEU A 85 24.69 3.58 6.92
N GLU A 86 24.48 2.53 6.15
CA GLU A 86 25.51 1.94 5.29
C GLU A 86 25.62 2.75 3.98
N PRO A 87 26.77 2.73 3.28
CA PRO A 87 26.95 3.51 2.05
C PRO A 87 25.86 3.31 1.00
N ARG A 88 25.33 2.10 0.88
CA ARG A 88 24.21 1.73 -0.02
C ARG A 88 22.88 2.38 0.33
N GLN A 89 22.68 2.76 1.60
CA GLN A 89 21.47 3.43 2.08
C GLN A 89 21.55 4.95 1.97
N ARG A 90 22.66 5.52 1.47
CA ARG A 90 22.86 6.98 1.38
C ARG A 90 21.75 7.69 0.61
N ARG A 91 21.14 7.02 -0.38
CA ARG A 91 20.07 7.60 -1.19
C ARG A 91 18.76 7.76 -0.43
N PHE A 92 18.62 7.06 0.69
CA PHE A 92 17.44 7.09 1.53
C PHE A 92 17.60 8.04 2.72
N ALA A 93 18.83 8.49 3.01
CA ALA A 93 19.10 9.35 4.15
C ALA A 93 18.23 10.62 4.11
N SER A 94 17.42 10.78 5.15
CA SER A 94 16.62 11.98 5.40
C SER A 94 16.61 12.31 6.88
N ASP A 95 16.20 13.54 7.21
CA ASP A 95 15.92 13.97 8.58
C ASP A 95 14.50 14.57 8.68
N VAL A 96 14.01 14.76 9.91
CA VAL A 96 12.65 15.25 10.15
C VAL A 96 12.38 16.56 9.40
N ARG A 97 13.34 17.49 9.44
CA ARG A 97 13.21 18.79 8.78
C ARG A 97 13.07 18.64 7.26
N SER A 98 13.92 17.85 6.61
CA SER A 98 13.90 17.65 5.16
C SER A 98 12.59 17.02 4.69
N VAL A 99 12.03 16.08 5.46
CA VAL A 99 10.71 15.49 5.17
C VAL A 99 9.61 16.53 5.34
N LEU A 100 9.60 17.29 6.44
CA LEU A 100 8.59 18.34 6.66
C LEU A 100 8.66 19.46 5.62
N ASP A 101 9.87 19.87 5.20
CA ASP A 101 10.06 20.86 4.13
C ASP A 101 9.48 20.34 2.80
N THR A 102 9.68 19.04 2.51
CA THR A 102 9.10 18.38 1.33
C THR A 102 7.57 18.32 1.41
N VAL A 103 7.02 17.91 2.55
CA VAL A 103 5.57 17.88 2.80
C VAL A 103 4.96 19.28 2.62
N ASN A 104 5.56 20.32 3.20
CA ASN A 104 5.10 21.71 3.08
C ASN A 104 5.17 22.24 1.65
N ARG A 105 6.11 21.76 0.83
CA ARG A 105 6.13 22.04 -0.61
C ARG A 105 4.97 21.33 -1.31
N LEU A 106 4.83 20.02 -1.13
CA LEU A 106 3.80 19.22 -1.79
C LEU A 106 2.38 19.63 -1.40
N GLN A 107 2.17 20.10 -0.16
CA GLN A 107 0.89 20.65 0.26
C GLN A 107 0.44 21.84 -0.59
N ARG A 108 1.37 22.66 -1.08
CA ARG A 108 1.09 23.78 -2.00
C ARG A 108 0.79 23.32 -3.43
N GLU A 109 1.15 22.09 -3.78
CA GLU A 109 0.89 21.45 -5.08
C GLU A 109 -0.31 20.50 -5.05
N ARG A 110 -1.05 20.40 -3.93
CA ARG A 110 -2.21 19.50 -3.82
C ARG A 110 -3.27 19.86 -4.85
N THR A 111 -3.78 18.82 -5.49
CA THR A 111 -4.93 18.85 -6.40
C THR A 111 -5.86 17.70 -6.01
N PRO A 112 -7.06 17.57 -6.60
CA PRO A 112 -7.87 16.37 -6.40
C PRO A 112 -7.13 15.05 -6.71
N ASP A 113 -6.16 15.09 -7.62
CA ASP A 113 -5.38 13.92 -8.04
C ASP A 113 -4.06 13.75 -7.27
N ILE A 114 -3.61 14.78 -6.55
CA ILE A 114 -2.34 14.78 -5.79
C ILE A 114 -2.63 15.00 -4.31
N ASN A 115 -2.36 13.97 -3.52
CA ASN A 115 -2.42 14.01 -2.07
C ASN A 115 -1.02 13.82 -1.47
N VAL A 116 -0.85 14.19 -0.21
CA VAL A 116 0.42 14.05 0.52
C VAL A 116 0.16 13.45 1.89
N GLY A 117 1.05 12.56 2.30
CA GLY A 117 1.17 12.01 3.64
C GLY A 117 2.61 12.01 4.11
N ILE A 118 2.93 11.19 5.11
CA ILE A 118 4.31 10.90 5.52
C ILE A 118 4.52 9.40 5.69
N ALA A 119 5.78 8.98 5.54
CA ALA A 119 6.18 7.59 5.69
C ALA A 119 7.39 7.42 6.63
N PRO A 120 7.26 7.53 7.96
CA PRO A 120 8.33 7.02 8.83
C PRO A 120 8.64 5.56 8.48
N HIS A 121 9.82 5.27 7.91
CA HIS A 121 10.03 4.03 7.15
C HIS A 121 9.68 2.77 7.95
N SER A 122 10.26 2.62 9.14
CA SER A 122 9.98 1.57 10.12
C SER A 122 10.63 1.94 11.45
N LEU A 123 10.27 1.26 12.56
CA LEU A 123 10.95 1.45 13.85
C LEU A 123 12.44 1.09 13.83
N ARG A 124 12.90 0.34 12.82
CA ARG A 124 14.32 0.10 12.55
C ARG A 124 15.02 1.36 12.04
N ALA A 125 14.37 2.11 11.16
CA ALA A 125 14.98 3.25 10.46
C ALA A 125 14.70 4.60 11.11
N VAL A 126 13.76 4.68 12.05
CA VAL A 126 13.35 5.90 12.74
C VAL A 126 13.28 5.65 14.24
N GLU A 127 14.05 6.39 15.02
CA GLU A 127 14.01 6.31 16.47
C GLU A 127 12.79 7.02 17.07
N PRO A 128 12.35 6.65 18.29
CA PRO A 128 11.13 7.18 18.90
C PRO A 128 11.01 8.70 18.95
N GLN A 129 12.12 9.41 19.15
CA GLN A 129 12.13 10.87 19.21
C GLN A 129 11.75 11.47 17.86
N SER A 130 12.40 11.04 16.78
CA SER A 130 12.11 11.55 15.44
C SER A 130 10.75 11.12 14.92
N LEU A 131 10.28 9.94 15.31
CA LEU A 131 8.91 9.53 14.99
C LEU A 131 7.89 10.51 15.60
N ARG A 132 8.01 10.82 16.89
CA ARG A 132 7.12 11.79 17.55
C ARG A 132 7.24 13.19 16.95
N GLU A 133 8.46 13.63 16.66
CA GLU A 133 8.70 14.95 16.05
C GLU A 133 8.08 15.06 14.66
N LEU A 134 8.24 14.03 13.83
CA LEU A 134 7.67 14.00 12.48
C LEU A 134 6.13 13.97 12.53
N VAL A 135 5.54 13.07 13.34
CA VAL A 135 4.09 12.94 13.48
C VAL A 135 3.47 14.22 14.05
N GLY A 136 4.12 14.87 15.02
CA GLY A 136 3.67 16.14 15.58
C GLY A 136 3.88 17.35 14.65
N GLY A 137 4.68 17.20 13.59
CA GLY A 137 5.00 18.27 12.63
C GLY A 137 4.06 18.32 11.42
N VAL A 138 3.13 17.37 11.25
CA VAL A 138 2.21 17.30 10.12
C VAL A 138 0.76 17.57 10.52
N ASP A 139 -0.08 17.90 9.53
CA ASP A 139 -1.51 18.15 9.72
C ASP A 139 -2.24 16.94 10.32
N GLU A 140 -3.20 17.19 11.22
CA GLU A 140 -3.97 16.18 11.93
C GLU A 140 -4.90 15.34 11.05
N ARG A 141 -4.96 15.56 9.73
CA ARG A 141 -5.74 14.76 8.77
C ARG A 141 -4.85 14.02 7.77
N MET A 142 -3.54 14.26 7.83
CA MET A 142 -2.57 13.72 6.90
C MET A 142 -2.39 12.20 7.12
N PRO A 143 -2.42 11.37 6.06
CA PRO A 143 -2.13 9.95 6.17
C PRO A 143 -0.70 9.68 6.64
N ILE A 144 -0.53 8.66 7.48
CA ILE A 144 0.75 8.24 8.03
C ILE A 144 0.94 6.76 7.74
N HIS A 145 2.00 6.40 7.02
CA HIS A 145 2.31 5.02 6.68
C HIS A 145 3.60 4.57 7.36
N ILE A 146 3.64 3.33 7.84
CA ILE A 146 4.84 2.76 8.44
C ILE A 146 4.90 1.26 8.17
N HIS A 147 6.06 0.75 7.75
CA HIS A 147 6.28 -0.70 7.75
C HIS A 147 6.43 -1.18 9.20
N ALA A 148 5.63 -2.16 9.59
CA ALA A 148 5.64 -2.69 10.95
C ALA A 148 5.36 -4.19 10.98
N ALA A 149 6.18 -4.92 11.72
CA ALA A 149 5.99 -6.35 11.99
C ALA A 149 5.86 -7.23 10.72
N GLU A 150 6.53 -6.84 9.64
CA GLU A 150 6.64 -7.59 8.38
C GLU A 150 7.40 -8.91 8.59
N GLN A 151 8.56 -8.83 9.27
CA GLN A 151 9.51 -9.94 9.44
C GLN A 151 9.66 -10.32 10.92
N THR A 152 9.74 -11.63 11.21
CA THR A 152 9.97 -12.14 12.59
C THR A 152 11.24 -11.56 13.24
N ARG A 153 12.30 -11.38 12.45
CA ARG A 153 13.53 -10.74 12.91
C ARG A 153 13.31 -9.29 13.36
N GLU A 154 12.45 -8.53 12.70
CA GLU A 154 12.10 -7.17 13.18
C GLU A 154 11.42 -7.24 14.55
N VAL A 155 10.51 -8.21 14.73
CA VAL A 155 9.82 -8.41 16.02
C VAL A 155 10.81 -8.71 17.14
N GLU A 156 11.78 -9.60 16.88
CA GLU A 156 12.84 -9.96 17.84
C GLU A 156 13.73 -8.76 18.18
N GLU A 157 14.23 -8.05 17.16
CA GLU A 157 15.09 -6.87 17.33
C GLU A 157 14.36 -5.73 18.04
N CYS A 158 13.08 -5.50 17.73
CA CYS A 158 12.23 -4.52 18.41
C CYS A 158 12.03 -4.87 19.88
N THR A 159 11.73 -6.13 20.17
CA THR A 159 11.56 -6.62 21.55
C THR A 159 12.85 -6.46 22.35
N ALA A 160 14.01 -6.71 21.74
CA ALA A 160 15.29 -6.52 22.38
C ALA A 160 15.62 -5.03 22.63
N ALA A 161 15.32 -4.16 21.68
CA ALA A 161 15.70 -2.74 21.73
C ALA A 161 14.70 -1.85 22.49
N LEU A 162 13.40 -2.14 22.39
CA LEU A 162 12.30 -1.32 22.89
C LEU A 162 11.42 -2.06 23.92
N HIS A 163 11.79 -3.29 24.29
CA HIS A 163 11.10 -4.13 25.28
C HIS A 163 9.64 -4.47 24.93
N LYS A 164 9.23 -4.24 23.68
CA LYS A 164 7.88 -4.46 23.16
C LYS A 164 7.92 -4.89 21.70
N ARG A 165 6.83 -5.51 21.25
CA ARG A 165 6.66 -5.85 19.83
C ARG A 165 6.42 -4.58 19.01
N PRO A 166 6.67 -4.57 17.68
CA PRO A 166 6.55 -3.36 16.86
C PRO A 166 5.16 -2.70 16.94
N VAL A 167 4.09 -3.47 16.77
CA VAL A 167 2.71 -2.91 16.77
C VAL A 167 2.28 -2.53 18.18
N GLU A 168 2.55 -3.38 19.19
CA GLU A 168 2.36 -3.03 20.61
C GLU A 168 3.04 -1.70 20.96
N TRP A 169 4.31 -1.52 20.58
CA TRP A 169 5.05 -0.30 20.88
C TRP A 169 4.41 0.93 20.21
N LEU A 170 4.02 0.82 18.93
CA LEU A 170 3.35 1.90 18.20
C LEU A 170 2.04 2.31 18.85
N LEU A 171 1.19 1.34 19.21
CA LEU A 171 -0.10 1.58 19.85
C LEU A 171 0.03 2.34 21.18
N GLU A 172 1.06 2.03 21.97
CA GLU A 172 1.29 2.66 23.27
C GLU A 172 1.97 4.04 23.18
N ASN A 173 2.69 4.34 22.10
CA ASN A 173 3.57 5.50 22.04
C ASN A 173 3.21 6.55 20.98
N CYS A 174 2.34 6.23 20.02
CA CYS A 174 2.11 7.08 18.84
C CYS A 174 0.66 7.55 18.66
N ALA A 175 -0.25 7.26 19.59
CA ALA A 175 -1.67 7.61 19.50
C ALA A 175 -2.25 7.24 18.12
N ILE A 176 -2.13 5.94 17.77
CA ILE A 176 -2.58 5.41 16.49
C ILE A 176 -4.09 5.68 16.33
N ASP A 177 -4.46 6.23 15.17
CA ASP A 177 -5.83 6.61 14.81
C ASP A 177 -6.16 6.20 13.36
N GLY A 178 -7.30 6.65 12.83
CA GLY A 178 -7.75 6.32 11.48
C GLY A 178 -6.89 6.85 10.32
N ARG A 179 -5.85 7.64 10.56
CA ARG A 179 -4.94 8.13 9.52
C ARG A 179 -3.75 7.21 9.30
N TRP A 180 -3.55 6.26 10.20
CA TRP A 180 -2.43 5.34 10.15
C TRP A 180 -2.73 4.17 9.22
N CYS A 181 -1.76 3.86 8.37
CA CYS A 181 -1.65 2.63 7.63
C CYS A 181 -0.41 1.89 8.14
N LEU A 182 -0.60 0.76 8.80
CA LEU A 182 0.49 -0.14 9.17
C LEU A 182 0.67 -1.13 8.03
N VAL A 183 1.73 -0.94 7.25
CA VAL A 183 2.06 -1.77 6.10
C VAL A 183 2.55 -3.13 6.59
N HIS A 184 2.07 -4.20 5.96
CA HIS A 184 2.20 -5.61 6.32
C HIS A 184 1.45 -5.98 7.60
N ALA A 185 1.98 -5.56 8.77
CA ALA A 185 1.49 -5.96 10.09
C ALA A 185 1.32 -7.49 10.23
N THR A 186 2.17 -8.26 9.53
CA THR A 186 2.08 -9.71 9.34
C THR A 186 2.14 -10.45 10.67
N HIS A 187 3.09 -10.09 11.52
CA HIS A 187 3.34 -10.76 12.79
C HIS A 187 2.69 -10.03 13.97
N MET A 188 1.36 -9.96 13.97
CA MET A 188 0.60 -9.48 15.14
C MET A 188 0.10 -10.63 16.01
N GLN A 189 0.10 -10.41 17.32
CA GLN A 189 -0.57 -11.25 18.31
C GLN A 189 -2.06 -10.90 18.41
N PRO A 190 -2.92 -11.79 18.93
CA PRO A 190 -4.37 -11.53 19.04
C PRO A 190 -4.72 -10.20 19.73
N GLY A 191 -3.98 -9.82 20.79
CA GLY A 191 -4.17 -8.53 21.46
C GLY A 191 -3.82 -7.33 20.58
N GLU A 192 -2.76 -7.43 19.77
CA GLU A 192 -2.36 -6.39 18.81
C GLU A 192 -3.43 -6.25 17.70
N LEU A 193 -4.00 -7.37 17.21
CA LEU A 193 -5.10 -7.34 16.23
C LEU A 193 -6.31 -6.55 16.75
N THR A 194 -6.76 -6.85 17.97
CA THR A 194 -7.92 -6.17 18.57
C THR A 194 -7.62 -4.70 18.84
N ALA A 195 -6.43 -4.38 19.35
CA ALA A 195 -6.06 -3.01 19.67
C ALA A 195 -5.89 -2.15 18.41
N LEU A 196 -5.28 -2.68 17.34
CA LEU A 196 -5.15 -1.97 16.06
C LEU A 196 -6.52 -1.78 15.39
N ALA A 197 -7.40 -2.79 15.44
CA ALA A 197 -8.75 -2.63 14.92
C ALA A 197 -9.53 -1.54 15.66
N ALA A 198 -9.40 -1.48 17.00
CA ALA A 198 -10.04 -0.47 17.83
C ALA A 198 -9.50 0.95 17.58
N SER A 199 -8.25 1.10 17.15
CA SER A 199 -7.67 2.39 16.79
C SER A 199 -8.24 2.96 15.49
N GLY A 200 -8.87 2.12 14.67
CA GLY A 200 -9.40 2.47 13.36
C GLY A 200 -8.36 2.59 12.26
N ALA A 201 -7.10 2.23 12.53
CA ALA A 201 -6.04 2.21 11.54
C ALA A 201 -6.29 1.18 10.44
N VAL A 202 -5.62 1.37 9.30
CA VAL A 202 -5.66 0.43 8.19
C VAL A 202 -4.46 -0.52 8.28
N ALA A 203 -4.69 -1.83 8.14
CA ALA A 203 -3.62 -2.77 7.79
C ALA A 203 -3.41 -2.72 6.26
N GLY A 204 -2.25 -2.25 5.82
CA GLY A 204 -1.89 -2.20 4.39
C GLY A 204 -1.24 -3.50 3.97
N LEU A 205 -2.02 -4.43 3.43
CA LEU A 205 -1.57 -5.79 3.13
C LEU A 205 -0.96 -5.86 1.72
N CYS A 206 0.12 -6.59 1.56
CA CYS A 206 0.79 -6.78 0.27
C CYS A 206 0.94 -8.27 -0.07
N PRO A 207 -0.16 -9.05 -0.21
CA PRO A 207 -0.12 -10.51 -0.22
C PRO A 207 0.88 -11.14 -1.19
N THR A 208 1.00 -10.63 -2.41
CA THR A 208 1.92 -11.21 -3.40
C THR A 208 3.38 -10.93 -3.07
N THR A 209 3.71 -9.73 -2.61
CA THR A 209 5.05 -9.40 -2.11
C THR A 209 5.37 -10.15 -0.83
N GLU A 210 4.44 -10.22 0.12
CA GLU A 210 4.62 -10.95 1.38
C GLU A 210 4.88 -12.45 1.14
N ALA A 211 4.22 -13.02 0.12
CA ALA A 211 4.48 -14.39 -0.31
C ALA A 211 5.82 -14.56 -1.03
N ASP A 212 6.20 -13.61 -1.89
CA ASP A 212 7.48 -13.61 -2.61
C ASP A 212 8.68 -13.49 -1.67
N LEU A 213 8.59 -12.60 -0.67
CA LEU A 213 9.63 -12.35 0.33
C LEU A 213 9.62 -13.37 1.49
N GLY A 214 8.55 -14.16 1.60
CA GLY A 214 8.42 -15.19 2.62
C GLY A 214 8.17 -14.63 4.02
N ASP A 215 7.42 -13.54 4.14
CA ASP A 215 7.14 -12.84 5.39
C ASP A 215 6.31 -13.71 6.35
N GLY A 216 5.19 -14.24 5.84
CA GLY A 216 4.22 -14.98 6.63
C GLY A 216 2.80 -14.77 6.15
N ILE A 217 1.82 -15.03 7.02
CA ILE A 217 0.40 -14.91 6.70
C ILE A 217 -0.24 -13.98 7.73
N PHE A 218 -0.75 -12.84 7.26
CA PHE A 218 -1.54 -11.93 8.08
C PHE A 218 -2.77 -12.64 8.66
N ALA A 219 -3.09 -12.40 9.93
CA ALA A 219 -4.23 -13.02 10.62
C ALA A 219 -5.59 -12.36 10.24
N LEU A 220 -5.93 -12.35 8.94
CA LEU A 220 -7.07 -11.61 8.40
C LEU A 220 -8.39 -11.94 9.10
N LEU A 221 -8.66 -13.20 9.38
CA LEU A 221 -9.90 -13.60 10.06
C LEU A 221 -10.02 -13.03 11.46
N GLY A 222 -8.92 -13.01 12.21
CA GLY A 222 -8.88 -12.42 13.55
C GLY A 222 -9.06 -10.91 13.49
N TYR A 223 -8.38 -10.26 12.54
CA TYR A 223 -8.46 -8.81 12.37
C TYR A 223 -9.85 -8.35 11.89
N ARG A 224 -10.42 -9.00 10.87
CA ARG A 224 -11.80 -8.74 10.42
C ARG A 224 -12.83 -9.07 11.51
N GLY A 225 -12.62 -10.14 12.27
CA GLY A 225 -13.46 -10.47 13.43
C GLY A 225 -13.47 -9.40 14.51
N ALA A 226 -12.38 -8.62 14.63
CA ALA A 226 -12.27 -7.45 15.49
C ALA A 226 -12.75 -6.14 14.84
N SER A 227 -13.39 -6.19 13.65
CA SER A 227 -13.78 -5.03 12.83
C SER A 227 -12.61 -4.19 12.32
N GLY A 228 -11.44 -4.81 12.13
CA GLY A 228 -10.26 -4.16 11.57
C GLY A 228 -10.44 -3.71 10.12
N ARG A 229 -9.85 -2.57 9.78
CA ARG A 229 -9.87 -2.00 8.42
C ARG A 229 -8.60 -2.36 7.69
N TRP A 230 -8.68 -2.74 6.43
CA TRP A 230 -7.53 -3.21 5.66
C TRP A 230 -7.65 -2.81 4.19
N GLY A 231 -6.51 -2.67 3.53
CA GLY A 231 -6.40 -2.41 2.10
C GLY A 231 -5.32 -3.30 1.49
N ILE A 232 -5.17 -3.22 0.16
CA ILE A 232 -4.11 -3.94 -0.56
C ILE A 232 -3.13 -2.98 -1.23
N GLY A 233 -1.87 -3.41 -1.36
CA GLY A 233 -0.83 -2.75 -2.12
C GLY A 233 0.00 -3.77 -2.89
N GLY A 234 0.54 -3.37 -4.05
CA GLY A 234 1.42 -4.22 -4.85
C GLY A 234 2.89 -4.18 -4.42
N ASP A 235 3.25 -3.27 -3.51
CA ASP A 235 4.59 -3.12 -2.88
C ASP A 235 5.80 -3.30 -3.80
N SER A 236 6.43 -4.48 -3.83
CA SER A 236 7.60 -4.74 -4.69
C SER A 236 7.27 -4.84 -6.18
N HIS A 237 5.97 -4.82 -6.50
CA HIS A 237 5.39 -4.86 -7.85
C HIS A 237 5.72 -6.14 -8.62
N VAL A 238 6.00 -7.25 -7.91
CA VAL A 238 6.06 -8.59 -8.53
C VAL A 238 4.70 -8.97 -9.13
N SER A 239 3.61 -8.52 -8.51
CA SER A 239 2.26 -8.48 -9.07
C SER A 239 1.76 -7.04 -9.15
N ARG A 240 0.84 -6.78 -10.10
CA ARG A 240 0.18 -5.48 -10.31
C ARG A 240 -1.34 -5.61 -10.39
N ASP A 241 -1.86 -6.79 -10.07
CA ASP A 241 -3.26 -7.15 -10.23
C ASP A 241 -3.97 -7.22 -8.85
N PRO A 242 -4.96 -6.34 -8.59
CA PRO A 242 -5.71 -6.39 -7.33
C PRO A 242 -6.48 -7.70 -7.17
N ALA A 243 -6.93 -8.35 -8.26
CA ALA A 243 -7.59 -9.64 -8.16
C ALA A 243 -6.62 -10.72 -7.66
N ALA A 244 -5.37 -10.70 -8.12
CA ALA A 244 -4.32 -11.60 -7.63
C ALA A 244 -4.02 -11.39 -6.13
N GLU A 245 -3.92 -10.14 -5.66
CA GLU A 245 -3.74 -9.83 -4.24
C GLU A 245 -4.88 -10.43 -3.40
N LEU A 246 -6.13 -10.12 -3.73
CA LEU A 246 -7.30 -10.57 -2.98
C LEU A 246 -7.48 -12.08 -3.03
N ARG A 247 -7.20 -12.69 -4.18
CA ARG A 247 -7.26 -14.14 -4.38
C ARG A 247 -6.23 -14.84 -3.49
N LEU A 248 -4.99 -14.38 -3.51
CA LEU A 248 -3.92 -14.95 -2.69
C LEU A 248 -4.23 -14.75 -1.21
N LEU A 249 -4.67 -13.56 -0.81
CA LEU A 249 -5.08 -13.23 0.56
C LEU A 249 -6.15 -14.20 1.09
N GLU A 250 -7.18 -14.54 0.31
CA GLU A 250 -8.15 -15.56 0.70
C GLU A 250 -7.54 -16.97 0.69
N TYR A 251 -6.79 -17.33 -0.35
CA TYR A 251 -6.31 -18.69 -0.55
C TYR A 251 -5.33 -19.14 0.54
N VAL A 252 -4.44 -18.27 1.02
CA VAL A 252 -3.54 -18.61 2.12
C VAL A 252 -4.31 -18.92 3.41
N GLN A 253 -5.39 -18.19 3.69
CA GLN A 253 -6.27 -18.47 4.84
C GLN A 253 -6.97 -19.83 4.67
N ARG A 254 -7.43 -20.14 3.44
CA ARG A 254 -8.07 -21.43 3.12
C ARG A 254 -7.12 -22.59 3.31
N LEU A 255 -5.86 -22.44 2.89
CA LEU A 255 -4.83 -23.46 3.02
C LEU A 255 -4.50 -23.74 4.50
N VAL A 256 -4.30 -22.69 5.29
CA VAL A 256 -4.05 -22.80 6.74
C VAL A 256 -5.26 -23.40 7.46
N GLY A 257 -6.45 -22.86 7.22
CA GLY A 257 -7.69 -23.24 7.91
C GLY A 257 -8.35 -24.51 7.38
N ARG A 258 -7.90 -25.05 6.24
CA ARG A 258 -8.49 -26.21 5.53
C ARG A 258 -10.00 -26.09 5.31
N ARG A 259 -10.45 -24.87 5.02
CA ARG A 259 -11.87 -24.51 4.85
C ARG A 259 -12.00 -23.52 3.69
N ARG A 260 -13.20 -23.43 3.11
CA ARG A 260 -13.52 -22.50 2.02
C ARG A 260 -14.41 -21.38 2.53
N ASN A 261 -14.48 -20.30 1.76
CA ASN A 261 -15.37 -19.16 1.99
C ASN A 261 -15.17 -18.53 3.37
N LEU A 262 -13.92 -18.22 3.71
CA LEU A 262 -13.57 -17.76 5.06
C LEU A 262 -13.92 -16.30 5.28
N ASN A 263 -13.76 -15.47 4.24
CA ASN A 263 -13.99 -14.04 4.33
C ASN A 263 -15.33 -13.59 3.73
N ILE A 264 -16.43 -14.19 4.19
CA ILE A 264 -17.79 -13.68 3.92
C ILE A 264 -18.14 -12.51 4.85
N SER A 265 -19.23 -11.80 4.55
CA SER A 265 -19.79 -10.76 5.42
C SER A 265 -21.28 -11.02 5.67
N SER A 266 -21.89 -10.25 6.58
CA SER A 266 -23.34 -10.30 6.80
C SER A 266 -24.14 -9.74 5.62
N THR A 267 -23.50 -8.96 4.74
CA THR A 267 -24.15 -8.31 3.60
C THR A 267 -23.95 -9.08 2.29
N SER A 268 -22.96 -9.97 2.21
CA SER A 268 -22.74 -10.83 1.04
C SER A 268 -22.10 -12.17 1.42
N ALA A 269 -22.69 -13.26 0.89
CA ALA A 269 -22.08 -14.59 0.94
C ALA A 269 -20.97 -14.78 -0.10
N ALA A 270 -20.78 -13.82 -1.02
CA ALA A 270 -19.69 -13.83 -1.98
C ALA A 270 -18.43 -13.21 -1.37
N VAL A 271 -17.41 -14.03 -1.23
CA VAL A 271 -16.11 -13.60 -0.71
C VAL A 271 -15.51 -12.49 -1.57
N GLY A 272 -15.60 -12.59 -2.90
CA GLY A 272 -15.05 -11.60 -3.82
C GLY A 272 -15.69 -10.22 -3.64
N THR A 273 -17.01 -10.15 -3.47
CA THR A 273 -17.71 -8.89 -3.12
C THR A 273 -17.17 -8.30 -1.82
N THR A 274 -17.07 -9.14 -0.79
CA THR A 274 -16.60 -8.71 0.55
C THR A 274 -15.18 -8.16 0.49
N LEU A 275 -14.25 -8.92 -0.10
CA LEU A 275 -12.85 -8.53 -0.21
C LEU A 275 -12.67 -7.28 -1.06
N TRP A 276 -13.37 -7.17 -2.19
CA TRP A 276 -13.26 -6.01 -3.08
C TRP A 276 -13.73 -4.72 -2.41
N LEU A 277 -14.90 -4.75 -1.76
CA LEU A 277 -15.47 -3.58 -1.11
C LEU A 277 -14.66 -3.15 0.12
N GLU A 278 -14.22 -4.11 0.95
CA GLU A 278 -13.40 -3.80 2.12
C GLU A 278 -12.03 -3.23 1.73
N ALA A 279 -11.36 -3.85 0.75
CA ALA A 279 -10.07 -3.36 0.25
C ALA A 279 -10.17 -1.96 -0.38
N ALA A 280 -11.24 -1.69 -1.14
CA ALA A 280 -11.47 -0.38 -1.73
C ALA A 280 -11.71 0.70 -0.66
N ALA A 281 -12.48 0.38 0.38
CA ALA A 281 -12.75 1.29 1.49
C ALA A 281 -11.50 1.56 2.34
N GLY A 282 -10.77 0.51 2.74
CA GLY A 282 -9.55 0.67 3.53
C GLY A 282 -8.42 1.31 2.73
N GLY A 283 -8.28 1.00 1.44
CA GLY A 283 -7.36 1.68 0.53
C GLY A 283 -7.66 3.18 0.44
N ALA A 284 -8.92 3.57 0.23
CA ALA A 284 -9.32 4.98 0.21
C ALA A 284 -8.96 5.72 1.50
N GLN A 285 -9.19 5.08 2.66
CA GLN A 285 -8.79 5.61 3.96
C GLN A 285 -7.27 5.77 4.06
N ALA A 286 -6.50 4.74 3.74
CA ALA A 286 -5.03 4.77 3.79
C ALA A 286 -4.45 5.84 2.85
N LEU A 287 -5.06 6.06 1.69
CA LEU A 287 -4.65 7.11 0.76
C LEU A 287 -5.11 8.52 1.20
N GLY A 288 -5.98 8.63 2.21
CA GLY A 288 -6.56 9.90 2.66
C GLY A 288 -7.44 10.57 1.61
N ARG A 289 -8.24 9.77 0.89
CA ARG A 289 -9.03 10.23 -0.28
C ARG A 289 -10.51 9.89 -0.12
N GLU A 290 -11.36 10.81 -0.57
CA GLU A 290 -12.80 10.58 -0.68
C GLU A 290 -13.12 9.70 -1.90
N MET A 291 -12.75 8.42 -1.84
CA MET A 291 -12.96 7.42 -2.89
C MET A 291 -13.34 6.05 -2.29
N GLY A 292 -13.17 4.96 -3.05
CA GLY A 292 -13.39 3.58 -2.57
C GLY A 292 -14.85 3.11 -2.59
N ALA A 293 -15.77 3.98 -3.03
CA ALA A 293 -17.19 3.64 -3.20
C ALA A 293 -17.83 4.55 -4.26
N LEU A 294 -18.84 4.02 -4.97
CA LEU A 294 -19.67 4.79 -5.90
C LEU A 294 -20.81 5.46 -5.12
N ALA A 295 -20.57 6.68 -4.64
CA ALA A 295 -21.55 7.46 -3.89
C ALA A 295 -21.38 8.97 -4.15
N SER A 296 -22.46 9.75 -4.00
CA SER A 296 -22.38 11.21 -4.08
C SER A 296 -21.36 11.77 -3.08
N GLY A 297 -20.52 12.70 -3.55
CA GLY A 297 -19.44 13.28 -2.75
C GLY A 297 -18.12 12.51 -2.82
N LYS A 298 -18.10 11.28 -3.37
CA LYS A 298 -16.87 10.54 -3.68
C LYS A 298 -16.36 10.90 -5.07
N ARG A 299 -15.05 10.77 -5.27
CA ARG A 299 -14.36 10.95 -6.54
C ARG A 299 -14.84 9.90 -7.56
N ALA A 300 -15.01 10.32 -8.82
CA ALA A 300 -15.44 9.46 -9.91
C ALA A 300 -14.29 8.56 -10.40
N ASP A 301 -13.97 7.56 -9.60
CA ASP A 301 -13.01 6.50 -9.89
C ASP A 301 -13.76 5.18 -10.04
N LEU A 302 -13.70 4.55 -11.21
CA LEU A 302 -14.39 3.29 -11.47
C LEU A 302 -13.68 2.44 -12.51
N VAL A 303 -13.96 1.14 -12.44
CA VAL A 303 -13.53 0.13 -13.40
C VAL A 303 -14.76 -0.44 -14.10
N VAL A 304 -14.66 -0.65 -15.41
CA VAL A 304 -15.65 -1.36 -16.21
C VAL A 304 -15.06 -2.71 -16.59
N LEU A 305 -15.74 -3.78 -16.22
CA LEU A 305 -15.33 -5.13 -16.59
C LEU A 305 -15.80 -5.47 -18.01
N ASP A 306 -15.10 -6.36 -18.70
CA ASP A 306 -15.53 -6.85 -20.01
C ASP A 306 -16.74 -7.78 -19.88
N GLY A 307 -17.93 -7.26 -20.20
CA GLY A 307 -19.19 -7.98 -20.07
C GLY A 307 -19.33 -9.18 -21.02
N GLU A 308 -18.57 -9.19 -22.12
CA GLU A 308 -18.55 -10.28 -23.09
C GLU A 308 -17.54 -11.38 -22.73
N HIS A 309 -16.65 -11.13 -21.77
CA HIS A 309 -15.65 -12.11 -21.36
C HIS A 309 -16.35 -13.36 -20.79
N PRO A 310 -15.96 -14.59 -21.18
CA PRO A 310 -16.66 -15.82 -20.76
C PRO A 310 -16.79 -16.00 -19.24
N ASP A 311 -15.82 -15.52 -18.47
CA ASP A 311 -15.87 -15.57 -17.00
C ASP A 311 -16.88 -14.58 -16.40
N ILE A 312 -17.32 -13.55 -17.12
CA ILE A 312 -18.30 -12.54 -16.68
C ILE A 312 -19.66 -12.74 -17.35
N ALA A 313 -19.68 -13.16 -18.60
CA ALA A 313 -20.89 -13.34 -19.40
C ALA A 313 -21.95 -14.13 -18.60
N GLN A 314 -23.19 -13.64 -18.62
CA GLN A 314 -24.34 -14.22 -17.91
C GLN A 314 -24.29 -14.17 -16.37
N ARG A 315 -23.23 -13.63 -15.74
CA ARG A 315 -23.21 -13.41 -14.30
C ARG A 315 -23.94 -12.13 -13.92
N THR A 316 -24.55 -12.11 -12.74
CA THR A 316 -25.25 -10.95 -12.19
C THR A 316 -24.90 -10.75 -10.71
N GLY A 317 -25.02 -9.51 -10.25
CA GLY A 317 -24.78 -9.15 -8.85
C GLY A 317 -23.42 -9.63 -8.33
N ASP A 318 -23.44 -10.21 -7.13
CA ASP A 318 -22.25 -10.71 -6.42
C ASP A 318 -21.44 -11.77 -7.18
N ALA A 319 -22.06 -12.48 -8.12
CA ALA A 319 -21.34 -13.47 -8.93
C ALA A 319 -20.28 -12.81 -9.82
N ILE A 320 -20.47 -11.55 -10.20
CA ILE A 320 -19.51 -10.76 -11.00
C ILE A 320 -18.25 -10.48 -10.18
N ALA A 321 -18.39 -9.91 -8.97
CA ALA A 321 -17.25 -9.61 -8.11
C ALA A 321 -16.51 -10.88 -7.65
N ASN A 322 -17.24 -11.98 -7.42
CA ASN A 322 -16.62 -13.28 -7.18
C ASN A 322 -15.78 -13.76 -8.37
N ALA A 323 -16.28 -13.58 -9.61
CA ALA A 323 -15.53 -13.95 -10.81
C ALA A 323 -14.31 -13.05 -11.02
N LEU A 324 -14.44 -11.74 -10.80
CA LEU A 324 -13.32 -10.79 -10.84
C LEU A 324 -12.17 -11.25 -9.95
N VAL A 325 -12.45 -11.64 -8.71
CA VAL A 325 -11.39 -12.06 -7.79
C VAL A 325 -10.88 -13.47 -8.09
N PHE A 326 -11.75 -14.45 -8.38
CA PHE A 326 -11.37 -15.87 -8.37
C PHE A 326 -11.29 -16.58 -9.72
N SER A 327 -11.74 -15.97 -10.81
CA SER A 327 -11.73 -16.57 -12.15
C SER A 327 -10.56 -16.08 -13.00
N GLY A 328 -10.20 -16.88 -14.01
CA GLY A 328 -9.30 -16.47 -15.09
C GLY A 328 -7.83 -16.31 -14.73
N SER A 329 -7.02 -16.24 -15.79
CA SER A 329 -5.60 -15.87 -15.77
C SER A 329 -5.32 -14.51 -16.43
N GLU A 330 -6.35 -13.87 -16.98
CA GLU A 330 -6.28 -12.58 -17.68
C GLU A 330 -7.08 -11.53 -16.92
N THR A 331 -6.73 -10.25 -17.10
CA THR A 331 -7.49 -9.15 -16.51
C THR A 331 -8.90 -9.09 -17.11
N LEU A 332 -9.91 -8.97 -16.25
CA LEU A 332 -11.30 -8.75 -16.67
C LEU A 332 -11.62 -7.26 -16.83
N VAL A 333 -10.66 -6.37 -16.54
CA VAL A 333 -10.84 -4.92 -16.62
C VAL A 333 -10.73 -4.46 -18.07
N ARG A 334 -11.76 -3.77 -18.55
CA ARG A 334 -11.85 -3.22 -19.91
C ARG A 334 -11.56 -1.73 -19.94
N ASP A 335 -12.28 -0.96 -19.13
CA ASP A 335 -12.13 0.50 -19.09
C ASP A 335 -11.88 0.98 -17.67
N VAL A 336 -11.09 2.03 -17.51
CA VAL A 336 -10.81 2.64 -16.20
C VAL A 336 -10.95 4.15 -16.29
N MET A 337 -11.68 4.69 -15.32
CA MET A 337 -11.91 6.11 -15.14
C MET A 337 -11.27 6.56 -13.83
N VAL A 338 -10.59 7.70 -13.88
CA VAL A 338 -9.96 8.37 -12.75
C VAL A 338 -10.42 9.82 -12.73
N ALA A 339 -10.98 10.28 -11.61
CA ALA A 339 -11.53 11.64 -11.47
C ALA A 339 -12.53 12.07 -12.57
N GLY A 340 -13.28 11.13 -13.15
CA GLY A 340 -14.21 11.40 -14.27
C GLY A 340 -13.57 11.34 -15.66
N GLY A 341 -12.24 11.22 -15.77
CA GLY A 341 -11.51 11.07 -17.03
C GLY A 341 -11.24 9.60 -17.36
N TRP A 342 -11.50 9.19 -18.59
CA TRP A 342 -11.15 7.84 -19.07
C TRP A 342 -9.66 7.75 -19.37
N VAL A 343 -8.93 6.94 -18.60
CA VAL A 343 -7.48 6.74 -18.75
C VAL A 343 -7.13 5.40 -19.39
N VAL A 344 -8.02 4.41 -19.27
CA VAL A 344 -7.92 3.13 -20.00
C VAL A 344 -9.23 2.90 -20.75
N ARG A 345 -9.12 2.54 -22.03
CA ARG A 345 -10.25 2.15 -22.88
C ARG A 345 -9.91 0.86 -23.62
N GLU A 346 -10.81 -0.10 -23.59
CA GLU A 346 -10.64 -1.39 -24.29
C GLU A 346 -9.31 -2.09 -23.95
N GLY A 347 -8.94 -2.05 -22.67
CA GLY A 347 -7.73 -2.66 -22.12
C GLY A 347 -6.42 -1.92 -22.44
N ARG A 348 -6.50 -0.73 -23.05
CA ARG A 348 -5.35 0.06 -23.51
C ARG A 348 -5.28 1.43 -22.84
N HIS A 349 -4.08 1.80 -22.43
CA HIS A 349 -3.75 3.17 -22.02
C HIS A 349 -3.14 3.91 -23.22
N GLU A 350 -3.39 5.21 -23.38
CA GLU A 350 -2.91 5.98 -24.56
C GLU A 350 -1.38 6.02 -24.70
N LEU A 351 -0.67 5.94 -23.56
CA LEU A 351 0.79 5.95 -23.51
C LEU A 351 1.44 4.57 -23.59
N GLN A 352 0.66 3.48 -23.67
CA GLN A 352 1.19 2.11 -23.60
C GLN A 352 2.20 1.77 -24.71
N GLU A 353 2.09 2.39 -25.89
CA GLU A 353 3.02 2.17 -27.01
C GLU A 353 4.23 3.13 -27.00
N ARG A 354 4.29 4.05 -26.03
CA ARG A 354 5.33 5.09 -25.93
C ARG A 354 6.38 4.81 -24.85
N THR A 355 6.13 3.84 -23.97
CA THR A 355 6.98 3.50 -22.82
C THR A 355 7.90 2.31 -23.07
#